data_AF-A0A917UEW5-F1
#
_entry.id   AF-A0A917UEW5-F1
#
_cell.length_a   1.000
_cell.length_b   1.000
_cell.length_c   1.000
_cell.angle_alpha   90.00
_cell.angle_beta   90.00
_cell.angle_gamma   90.00
#
_symmetry.space_group_name_H-M   'P 1'
#
loop_
_entity.id
_entity.type
_entity.pdbx_description
1 polymer ?
#
loop_
_entity_poly.entity_id
_entity_poly.type
_entity_poly.pdbx_seq_one_letter_code
_entity_poly.pdbx_strand_id
1 'polypeptide(L)'
;MERLAETLLRGLQASGLRPVLVYDLESAGETVVVAVVSPDRPSTGWAALSDRERDVARLAGRAMTNRQIARRMGISQHTVNYHLRQVFRKLGIASRVSLAGHIPFPE
;
A
#
# COMPACT_ATOMS: atom_id res chain seq x y z
N MET A 1 -25.43 9.19 22.52
CA MET A 1 -25.19 8.04 21.62
C MET A 1 -24.65 8.52 20.27
N GLU A 2 -25.49 9.03 19.36
CA GLU A 2 -25.11 9.36 17.95
C GLU A 2 -23.91 10.31 17.80
N ARG A 3 -23.78 11.31 18.69
CA ARG A 3 -22.68 12.29 18.64
C ARG A 3 -21.28 11.69 18.88
N LEU A 4 -21.15 10.67 19.74
CA LEU A 4 -19.84 10.10 20.08
C LEU A 4 -19.30 9.24 18.92
N ALA A 5 -20.15 8.41 18.34
CA ALA A 5 -19.81 7.61 17.17
C ALA A 5 -19.44 8.51 15.98
N GLU A 6 -20.19 9.59 15.74
CA GLU A 6 -19.86 10.57 14.70
C GLU A 6 -18.53 11.29 14.95
N THR A 7 -18.28 11.74 16.18
CA THR A 7 -17.00 12.39 16.54
C THR A 7 -15.83 11.43 16.31
N LEU A 8 -15.97 10.16 16.71
CA LEU A 8 -14.96 9.14 16.50
C LEU A 8 -14.74 8.86 15.01
N LEU A 9 -15.80 8.67 14.22
CA LEU A 9 -15.71 8.47 12.78
C LEU A 9 -14.98 9.63 12.07
N ARG A 10 -15.29 10.87 12.42
CA ARG A 10 -14.61 12.05 11.87
C ARG A 10 -13.12 12.08 12.25
N GLY A 11 -12.78 11.76 13.51
CA GLY A 11 -11.38 11.69 13.96
C GLY A 11 -10.57 10.61 13.26
N LEU A 12 -11.18 9.45 13.03
CA LEU A 12 -10.55 8.35 12.28
C LEU A 12 -10.29 8.73 10.81
N GLN A 13 -11.28 9.34 10.14
CA GLN A 13 -11.13 9.80 8.76
C GLN A 13 -10.02 10.85 8.63
N ALA A 14 -9.93 11.81 9.56
CA ALA A 14 -8.86 12.80 9.58
C ALA A 14 -7.46 12.19 9.79
N SER A 15 -7.40 11.02 10.43
CA SER A 15 -6.17 10.27 10.69
C SER A 15 -5.82 9.29 9.55
N GLY A 16 -6.57 9.27 8.45
CA GLY A 16 -6.37 8.32 7.35
C GLY A 16 -6.66 6.86 7.76
N LEU A 17 -7.46 6.66 8.80
CA LEU A 17 -7.87 5.34 9.26
C LEU A 17 -9.29 5.07 8.77
N ARG A 18 -9.47 3.91 8.13
CA ARG A 18 -10.81 3.49 7.68
C ARG A 18 -11.42 2.59 8.75
N PRO A 19 -12.50 3.02 9.42
CA PRO A 19 -13.25 2.14 10.33
C PRO A 19 -13.91 1.01 9.54
N VAL A 20 -13.73 -0.21 10.01
CA VAL A 20 -14.33 -1.43 9.44
C VAL A 20 -15.48 -1.94 10.32
N LEU A 21 -15.38 -1.70 11.63
CA LEU A 21 -16.42 -1.98 12.60
C LEU A 21 -16.42 -0.89 13.66
N VAL A 22 -17.60 -0.40 14.04
CA VAL A 22 -17.79 0.53 15.15
C VAL A 22 -18.92 -0.02 16.02
N TYR A 23 -18.70 -0.08 17.31
CA TYR A 23 -19.67 -0.58 18.27
C TYR A 23 -19.65 0.25 19.55
N ASP A 24 -20.84 0.43 20.12
CA ASP A 24 -21.01 1.03 21.43
C ASP A 24 -20.89 -0.06 22.49
N LEU A 25 -19.98 0.14 23.44
CA LEU A 25 -19.76 -0.72 24.59
C LEU A 25 -20.23 0.03 25.84
N GLU A 26 -21.18 -0.53 26.55
CA GLU A 26 -21.55 -0.03 27.88
C GLU A 26 -20.67 -0.71 28.92
N SER A 27 -19.92 0.08 29.70
CA SER A 27 -19.07 -0.43 30.76
C SER A 27 -19.09 0.53 31.95
N ALA A 28 -19.38 0.03 33.15
CA ALA A 28 -19.44 0.82 34.38
C ALA A 28 -20.34 2.07 34.34
N GLY A 29 -21.41 2.06 33.52
CA GLY A 29 -22.31 3.21 33.35
C GLY A 29 -21.78 4.28 32.38
N GLU A 30 -20.68 4.01 31.70
CA GLU A 30 -20.11 4.85 30.65
C GLU A 30 -20.23 4.16 29.29
N THR A 31 -20.67 4.91 28.28
CA THR A 31 -20.62 4.49 26.88
C THR A 31 -19.22 4.70 26.32
N VAL A 32 -18.58 3.62 25.90
CA VAL A 32 -17.30 3.61 25.18
C VAL A 32 -17.56 3.24 23.73
N VAL A 33 -17.17 4.12 22.80
CA VAL A 33 -17.21 3.78 21.36
C VAL A 33 -15.88 3.15 20.98
N VAL A 34 -15.92 1.92 20.47
CA VAL A 34 -14.72 1.23 19.98
C VAL A 34 -14.83 1.05 18.48
N ALA A 35 -13.75 1.36 17.77
CA ALA A 35 -13.63 1.12 16.35
C ALA A 35 -12.46 0.20 16.01
N VAL A 36 -12.74 -0.83 15.22
CA VAL A 36 -11.71 -1.60 14.52
C VAL A 36 -11.40 -0.86 13.23
N VAL A 37 -10.17 -0.40 13.11
CA VAL A 37 -9.69 0.32 11.94
C VAL A 37 -8.80 -0.56 11.09
N SER A 38 -8.87 -0.37 9.77
CA SER A 38 -7.82 -0.81 8.86
C SER A 38 -6.97 0.41 8.49
N PRO A 39 -5.63 0.27 8.47
CA PRO A 39 -4.80 1.33 7.91
C PRO A 39 -5.21 1.53 6.45
N ASP A 40 -5.41 2.78 6.05
CA ASP A 40 -5.63 3.08 4.64
C ASP A 40 -4.35 2.70 3.90
N ARG A 41 -4.46 1.73 2.98
CA ARG A 41 -3.31 1.34 2.19
C ARG A 41 -3.13 2.41 1.12
N PRO A 42 -1.97 3.08 1.06
CA PRO A 42 -1.73 4.04 0.00
C PRO A 42 -2.01 3.38 -1.35
N SER A 43 -2.77 4.07 -2.19
CA SER A 43 -3.14 3.60 -3.53
C SER A 43 -2.08 3.94 -4.57
N THR A 44 -1.21 4.91 -4.26
CA THR A 44 -0.12 5.40 -5.10
C THR A 44 1.19 5.54 -4.32
N GLY A 45 2.29 5.67 -5.07
CA GLY A 45 3.63 5.81 -4.52
C GLY A 45 4.25 4.49 -4.05
N TRP A 46 5.46 4.58 -3.48
CA TRP A 46 6.24 3.39 -3.11
C TRP A 46 5.57 2.51 -2.06
N ALA A 47 4.88 3.13 -1.09
CA ALA A 47 4.15 2.42 -0.04
C ALA A 47 2.93 1.63 -0.56
N ALA A 48 2.43 1.95 -1.77
CA ALA A 48 1.34 1.21 -2.43
C ALA A 48 1.79 -0.10 -3.09
N LEU A 49 3.11 -0.28 -3.25
CA LEU A 49 3.67 -1.48 -3.85
C LEU A 49 3.64 -2.64 -2.86
N SER A 50 3.16 -3.80 -3.33
CA SER A 50 3.36 -5.08 -2.63
C SER A 50 4.84 -5.44 -2.55
N ASP A 51 5.19 -6.37 -1.67
CA ASP A 51 6.57 -6.85 -1.53
C ASP A 51 7.16 -7.32 -2.85
N ARG A 52 6.40 -8.12 -3.61
CA ARG A 52 6.81 -8.61 -4.92
C ARG A 52 7.00 -7.49 -5.94
N GLU A 53 6.13 -6.48 -5.93
CA GLU A 53 6.26 -5.31 -6.79
C GLU A 53 7.51 -4.48 -6.42
N ARG A 54 7.82 -4.31 -5.13
CA ARG A 54 9.04 -3.64 -4.66
C ARG A 54 10.30 -4.38 -5.09
N ASP A 55 10.31 -5.71 -5.00
CA ASP A 55 11.45 -6.52 -5.45
C ASP A 55 11.67 -6.39 -6.96
N VAL A 56 10.60 -6.51 -7.75
CA VAL A 56 10.66 -6.31 -9.20
C VAL A 56 11.13 -4.90 -9.54
N ALA A 57 10.59 -3.86 -8.88
CA ALA A 57 10.95 -2.47 -9.09
C ALA A 57 12.45 -2.22 -8.80
N ARG A 58 12.98 -2.72 -7.67
CA ARG A 58 14.39 -2.59 -7.30
C ARG A 58 15.33 -3.23 -8.31
N LEU A 59 15.05 -4.48 -8.70
CA LEU A 59 15.86 -5.16 -9.72
C LEU A 59 15.77 -4.45 -11.07
N ALA A 60 14.59 -3.93 -11.40
CA ALA A 60 14.39 -3.20 -12.63
C ALA A 60 15.13 -1.85 -12.67
N GLY A 61 15.15 -1.12 -11.55
CA GLY A 61 15.93 0.11 -11.40
C GLY A 61 17.44 -0.10 -11.50
N ARG A 62 17.93 -1.30 -11.17
CA ARG A 62 19.31 -1.74 -11.42
C ARG A 62 19.55 -2.22 -12.86
N ALA A 63 18.71 -1.78 -13.81
CA ALA A 63 18.78 -2.11 -15.23
C ALA A 63 18.67 -3.61 -15.60
N MET A 64 18.19 -4.49 -14.70
CA MET A 64 18.06 -5.92 -15.01
C MET A 64 16.90 -6.22 -15.97
N THR A 65 17.14 -6.87 -17.09
CA THR A 65 16.09 -7.29 -18.04
C THR A 65 15.03 -8.18 -17.38
N ASN A 66 13.81 -8.22 -17.95
CA ASN A 66 12.74 -9.08 -17.43
C ASN A 66 13.17 -10.55 -17.34
N ARG A 67 14.02 -11.03 -18.26
CA ARG A 67 14.61 -12.38 -18.23
C ARG A 67 15.52 -12.59 -17.02
N GLN A 68 16.39 -11.63 -16.70
CA GLN A 68 17.27 -11.70 -15.54
C GLN A 68 16.47 -11.65 -14.22
N ILE A 69 15.45 -10.79 -14.16
CA ILE A 69 14.54 -10.70 -12.99
C ILE A 69 13.77 -12.00 -12.80
N ALA A 70 13.17 -12.53 -13.88
CA ALA A 70 12.44 -13.81 -13.90
C ALA A 70 13.29 -14.94 -13.34
N ARG A 71 14.53 -15.08 -13.84
CA ARG A 71 15.49 -16.07 -13.36
C ARG A 71 15.83 -15.89 -11.88
N ARG A 72 16.05 -14.64 -11.44
CA ARG A 72 16.42 -14.34 -10.04
C ARG A 72 15.28 -14.60 -9.06
N MET A 73 14.04 -14.35 -9.47
CA MET A 73 12.86 -14.49 -8.61
C MET A 73 12.15 -15.84 -8.75
N GLY A 74 12.59 -16.72 -9.65
CA GLY A 74 11.95 -18.01 -9.91
C GLY A 74 10.54 -17.90 -10.50
N ILE A 75 10.29 -16.88 -11.34
CA ILE A 75 8.98 -16.62 -11.96
C ILE A 75 9.12 -16.44 -13.48
N SER A 76 8.00 -16.44 -14.21
CA SER A 76 8.03 -16.23 -15.66
C SER A 76 8.32 -14.77 -16.05
N GLN A 77 8.87 -14.54 -17.24
CA GLN A 77 9.03 -13.18 -17.80
C GLN A 77 7.69 -12.44 -17.95
N HIS A 78 6.61 -13.18 -18.22
CA HIS A 78 5.25 -12.64 -18.29
C HIS A 78 4.80 -12.12 -16.92
N THR A 79 5.06 -12.87 -15.85
CA THR A 79 4.78 -12.45 -14.47
C THR A 79 5.57 -11.19 -14.09
N VAL A 80 6.84 -11.10 -14.50
CA VAL A 80 7.64 -9.86 -14.31
C VAL A 80 7.00 -8.67 -15.04
N ASN A 81 6.58 -8.87 -16.31
CA ASN A 81 5.92 -7.82 -17.07
C ASN A 81 4.62 -7.35 -16.38
N TYR A 82 3.81 -8.30 -15.91
CA TYR A 82 2.61 -8.00 -15.13
C TYR A 82 2.93 -7.13 -13.90
N HIS A 83 3.90 -7.53 -13.08
CA HIS A 83 4.31 -6.74 -11.91
C HIS A 83 4.81 -5.34 -12.31
N LEU A 84 5.60 -5.21 -13.38
CA LEU A 84 6.06 -3.90 -13.85
C LEU A 84 4.91 -2.99 -14.27
N ARG A 85 3.87 -3.52 -14.93
CA ARG A 85 2.66 -2.73 -15.26
C ARG A 85 1.97 -2.22 -14.01
N GLN A 86 1.86 -3.05 -12.96
CA GLN A 86 1.27 -2.63 -11.69
C GLN A 86 2.14 -1.57 -10.99
N VAL A 87 3.45 -1.76 -10.98
CA VAL A 87 4.43 -0.79 -10.43
C VAL A 87 4.29 0.55 -11.13
N PHE A 88 4.31 0.58 -12.46
CA PHE A 88 4.21 1.82 -13.24
C PHE A 88 2.92 2.57 -12.96
N ARG A 89 1.80 1.84 -12.91
CA ARG A 89 0.50 2.41 -12.55
C ARG A 89 0.51 3.02 -11.14
N LYS A 90 1.03 2.29 -10.15
CA LYS A 90 1.04 2.73 -8.74
C LYS A 90 2.02 3.88 -8.49
N LEU A 91 3.14 3.92 -9.20
CA LEU A 91 4.13 4.99 -9.10
C LEU A 91 3.79 6.21 -9.98
N GLY A 92 2.81 6.09 -10.90
CA GLY A 92 2.47 7.17 -11.83
C GLY A 92 3.54 7.44 -12.88
N ILE A 93 4.33 6.43 -13.24
CA ILE A 93 5.43 6.56 -14.21
C ILE A 93 5.11 5.84 -15.52
N ALA A 94 5.55 6.42 -16.64
CA ALA A 94 5.30 5.87 -17.97
C ALA A 94 6.40 4.90 -18.45
N SER A 95 7.59 4.95 -17.85
CA SER A 95 8.74 4.23 -18.37
C SER A 95 9.56 3.56 -17.28
N ARG A 96 10.23 2.48 -17.70
CA ARG A 96 11.21 1.78 -16.88
C ARG A 96 12.39 2.66 -16.48
N VAL A 97 12.81 3.59 -17.34
CA VAL A 97 13.93 4.50 -17.07
C VAL A 97 13.62 5.39 -15.87
N SER A 98 12.36 5.80 -15.72
CA SER A 98 11.89 6.61 -14.60
C SER A 98 11.96 5.89 -13.24
N LEU A 99 12.09 4.55 -13.20
CA LEU A 99 12.13 3.80 -11.94
C LEU A 99 13.30 4.20 -11.04
N ALA A 100 14.48 4.50 -11.62
CA ALA A 100 15.68 4.79 -10.84
C ALA A 100 15.48 5.98 -9.88
N GLY A 101 14.70 6.99 -10.29
CA GLY A 101 14.38 8.16 -9.46
C GLY A 101 13.25 7.93 -8.44
N HIS A 102 12.56 6.78 -8.47
CA HIS A 102 11.41 6.47 -7.60
C HIS A 102 11.70 5.34 -6.60
N ILE A 103 12.85 4.68 -6.73
CA ILE A 103 13.25 3.63 -5.80
C ILE A 103 13.93 4.31 -4.61
N PRO A 104 13.39 4.19 -3.40
CA PRO A 104 14.15 4.55 -2.21
C PRO A 104 15.32 3.57 -2.14
N PHE A 105 16.54 4.10 -2.28
CA PHE A 105 17.75 3.34 -2.03
C PHE A 105 17.84 3.13 -0.52
N PRO A 106 17.74 1.89 0.00
CA PRO A 106 18.26 1.62 1.32
C PRO A 106 19.79 1.66 1.23
N GLU A 107 20.44 2.25 2.24
CA GLU A 107 21.88 2.06 2.47
C GLU A 107 22.24 0.59 2.71
#